data_AF-A0A2V3A178-F1
#
_entry.id   AF-A0A2V3A178-F1
#
_cell.length_a   1.000
_cell.length_b   1.000
_cell.length_c   1.000
_cell.angle_alpha   90.00
_cell.angle_beta   90.00
_cell.angle_gamma   90.00
#
_symmetry.space_group_name_H-M   'P 1'
#
loop_
_entity.id
_entity.type
_entity.pdbx_description
1 polymer ?
#
loop_
_entity_poly.entity_id
_entity_poly.type
_entity_poly.pdbx_seq_one_letter_code
_entity_poly.pdbx_strand_id
1 'polypeptide(L)'
;MQNFNHTKFNNILIIGWNERSKNLIEVLTKIYPALKVMVIDQSFEEEPEYSSRIQFISGNSMHDKILKKSNIHHINAVFITADRRSSEATSDSKSIISLLAIKSLNPSVYTVIEILSNTQILNAKRAGADKVIYTSEIFANSVISKIRRL
;
A
#
# COMPACT_ATOMS: atom_id res chain seq x y z
N MET A 1 12.88 1.13 17.56
CA MET A 1 12.00 1.81 16.58
C MET A 1 12.85 2.88 15.90
N GLN A 2 13.09 2.80 14.59
CA GLN A 2 13.86 3.84 13.90
C GLN A 2 12.98 5.09 13.76
N ASN A 3 13.48 6.23 14.22
CA ASN A 3 12.84 7.53 14.11
C ASN A 3 12.68 7.91 12.62
N PHE A 4 11.44 7.95 12.14
CA PHE A 4 11.10 8.57 10.86
C PHE A 4 11.23 10.09 11.05
N ASN A 5 12.35 10.67 10.62
CA ASN A 5 12.48 12.12 10.53
C ASN A 5 11.38 12.66 9.60
N HIS A 6 10.59 13.62 10.10
CA HIS A 6 9.44 14.25 9.42
C HIS A 6 9.73 14.80 8.01
N THR A 7 11.00 14.94 7.62
CA THR A 7 11.43 15.44 6.30
C THR A 7 11.37 14.42 5.16
N LYS A 8 11.14 13.13 5.43
CA LYS A 8 11.12 12.07 4.39
C LYS A 8 9.73 11.60 3.96
N PHE A 9 8.61 12.13 4.46
CA PHE A 9 7.28 11.59 4.18
C PHE A 9 6.40 12.60 3.42
N ASN A 10 6.82 12.96 2.21
CA ASN A 10 6.17 14.02 1.42
C ASN A 10 5.32 13.46 0.27
N ASN A 11 5.77 12.37 -0.35
CA ASN A 11 5.07 11.71 -1.44
C ASN A 11 4.93 10.22 -1.15
N ILE A 12 3.70 9.73 -1.14
CA ILE A 12 3.42 8.29 -1.00
C ILE A 12 2.67 7.77 -2.21
N LEU A 13 2.88 6.49 -2.49
CA LEU A 13 2.11 5.74 -3.46
C LEU A 13 1.28 4.69 -2.73
N ILE A 14 0.02 4.55 -3.13
CA ILE A 14 -0.87 3.49 -2.68
C ILE A 14 -1.24 2.65 -3.89
N ILE A 15 -1.12 1.33 -3.75
CA ILE A 15 -1.59 0.36 -4.72
C ILE A 15 -2.88 -0.26 -4.17
N GLY A 16 -3.94 -0.16 -4.96
CA GLY A 16 -5.28 -0.64 -4.60
C GLY A 16 -6.17 0.47 -4.03
N TRP A 17 -7.40 0.51 -4.51
CA TRP A 17 -8.46 1.40 -4.06
C TRP A 17 -9.59 0.63 -3.38
N ASN A 18 -9.56 0.61 -2.05
CA ASN A 18 -10.55 -0.04 -1.21
C ASN A 18 -10.75 0.73 0.11
N GLU A 19 -11.57 0.21 1.03
CA GLU A 19 -11.83 0.89 2.31
C GLU A 19 -10.57 1.10 3.16
N ARG A 20 -9.59 0.19 3.08
CA ARG A 20 -8.34 0.31 3.85
C ARG A 20 -7.50 1.45 3.32
N SER A 21 -7.33 1.56 2.01
CA SER A 21 -6.60 2.67 1.38
C SER A 21 -7.28 4.01 1.65
N LYS A 22 -8.62 4.08 1.56
CA LYS A 22 -9.39 5.28 1.88
C LYS A 22 -9.15 5.76 3.31
N ASN A 23 -9.28 4.85 4.29
CA ASN A 23 -9.03 5.16 5.70
C ASN A 23 -7.59 5.58 5.94
N LEU A 24 -6.61 4.90 5.30
CA LEU A 24 -5.20 5.25 5.43
C LEU A 24 -4.93 6.68 4.91
N ILE A 25 -5.49 7.04 3.76
CA ILE A 25 -5.37 8.38 3.18
C ILE A 25 -5.96 9.43 4.12
N GLU A 26 -7.16 9.19 4.65
CA GLU A 26 -7.81 10.12 5.57
C GLU A 26 -6.97 10.37 6.82
N VAL A 27 -6.46 9.31 7.45
CA VAL A 27 -5.62 9.43 8.66
C VAL A 27 -4.30 10.13 8.33
N LEU A 28 -3.61 9.74 7.26
CA LEU A 28 -2.30 10.30 6.92
C LEU A 28 -2.39 11.77 6.50
N THR A 29 -3.41 12.17 5.75
CA THR A 29 -3.58 13.57 5.33
C THR A 29 -3.98 14.50 6.49
N LYS A 30 -4.64 13.97 7.53
CA LYS A 30 -4.87 14.71 8.79
C LYS A 30 -3.58 14.93 9.59
N ILE A 31 -2.72 13.90 9.67
CA ILE A 31 -1.45 13.97 10.41
C ILE A 31 -0.39 14.78 9.65
N TYR A 32 -0.38 14.67 8.32
CA TYR A 32 0.59 15.31 7.42
C TYR A 32 -0.14 16.15 6.35
N PRO A 33 -0.51 17.40 6.66
CA PRO A 33 -1.33 18.24 5.75
C PRO A 33 -0.68 18.53 4.39
N ALA A 34 0.65 18.45 4.30
CA ALA A 34 1.41 18.65 3.06
C ALA A 34 1.66 17.36 2.26
N LEU A 35 1.18 16.21 2.73
CA LEU A 35 1.37 14.92 2.09
C LEU A 35 0.68 14.88 0.73
N LYS A 36 1.44 14.53 -0.31
CA LYS A 36 0.92 14.18 -1.62
C LYS A 36 0.73 12.68 -1.70
N VAL A 37 -0.44 12.27 -2.16
CA VAL A 37 -0.80 10.86 -2.29
C VAL A 37 -1.07 10.54 -3.75
N MET A 38 -0.44 9.49 -4.26
CA MET A 38 -0.82 8.88 -5.53
C MET A 38 -1.48 7.53 -5.26
N VAL A 39 -2.53 7.23 -6.02
CA VAL A 39 -3.22 5.94 -5.93
C VAL A 39 -3.24 5.31 -7.32
N ILE A 40 -2.69 4.10 -7.45
CA ILE A 40 -2.81 3.28 -8.65
C ILE A 40 -3.83 2.19 -8.39
N ASP A 41 -4.85 2.12 -9.25
CA ASP A 41 -5.79 1.01 -9.29
C ASP A 41 -6.27 0.78 -10.74
N GLN A 42 -6.53 -0.48 -11.09
CA GLN A 42 -6.98 -0.86 -12.43
C GLN A 42 -8.50 -0.73 -12.63
N SER A 43 -9.27 -0.58 -11.54
CA SER A 43 -10.73 -0.46 -11.57
C SER A 43 -11.23 0.98 -11.61
N PHE A 44 -10.35 1.95 -11.84
CA PHE A 44 -10.77 3.33 -12.09
C PHE A 44 -11.31 3.44 -13.51
N GLU A 45 -12.64 3.53 -13.62
CA GLU A 45 -13.34 3.93 -14.84
C GLU A 45 -13.35 5.47 -14.98
N GLU A 46 -13.49 6.19 -13.87
CA GLU A 46 -13.40 7.65 -13.77
C GLU A 46 -12.52 8.02 -12.56
N GLU A 47 -11.86 9.20 -12.62
CA GLU A 47 -11.07 9.70 -11.49
C GLU A 47 -12.02 10.08 -10.34
N PRO A 48 -11.90 9.47 -9.14
CA PRO A 48 -12.71 9.85 -8.01
C PRO A 48 -12.53 11.34 -7.69
N GLU A 49 -13.63 12.07 -7.59
CA GLU A 49 -13.57 13.46 -7.15
C GLU A 49 -13.12 13.50 -5.68
N TYR A 50 -11.92 14.02 -5.47
CA TYR A 50 -11.27 14.08 -4.16
C TYR A 50 -10.54 15.42 -4.03
N SER A 51 -9.54 15.50 -3.16
CA SER A 51 -8.74 16.73 -3.01
C SER A 51 -7.67 16.84 -4.09
N SER A 52 -7.26 18.07 -4.42
CA SER A 52 -6.11 18.37 -5.32
C SER A 52 -4.76 17.79 -4.88
N ARG A 53 -4.67 17.24 -3.66
CA ARG A 53 -3.46 16.59 -3.12
C ARG A 53 -3.42 15.08 -3.38
N ILE A 54 -4.50 14.51 -3.91
CA ILE A 54 -4.59 13.09 -4.23
C ILE A 54 -4.70 12.96 -5.75
N GLN A 55 -3.76 12.24 -6.32
CA GLN A 55 -3.74 11.96 -7.76
C GLN A 55 -4.06 10.48 -7.97
N PHE A 56 -5.03 10.21 -8.83
CA PHE A 56 -5.40 8.86 -9.22
C PHE A 56 -4.76 8.49 -10.55
N ILE A 57 -4.33 7.24 -10.67
CA ILE A 57 -3.69 6.70 -11.87
C ILE A 57 -4.41 5.40 -12.21
N SER A 58 -5.22 5.42 -13.26
CA SER A 58 -5.86 4.20 -13.77
C SER A 58 -4.83 3.29 -14.44
N GLY A 59 -4.71 2.06 -13.95
CA GLY A 59 -3.89 1.03 -14.56
C GLY A 59 -3.42 -0.07 -13.61
N ASN A 60 -2.84 -1.11 -14.20
CA ASN A 60 -2.27 -2.23 -13.48
C ASN A 60 -0.85 -1.89 -12.96
N SER A 61 -0.69 -1.93 -11.64
CA SER A 61 0.57 -1.67 -10.90
C SER A 61 1.70 -2.66 -11.18
N MET A 62 1.42 -3.78 -11.85
CA MET A 62 2.44 -4.75 -12.27
C MET A 62 3.20 -4.31 -13.53
N HIS A 63 2.75 -3.23 -14.19
CA HIS A 63 3.36 -2.73 -15.40
C HIS A 63 4.18 -1.47 -15.15
N ASP A 64 5.45 -1.50 -15.54
CA ASP A 64 6.38 -0.36 -15.40
C ASP A 64 5.82 0.95 -15.97
N LYS A 65 5.13 0.89 -17.12
CA LYS A 65 4.53 2.07 -17.75
C LYS A 65 3.52 2.78 -16.85
N ILE A 66 2.83 2.05 -15.97
CA ILE A 66 1.85 2.61 -15.03
C ILE A 66 2.58 3.16 -13.81
N LEU A 67 3.53 2.41 -13.25
CA LEU A 67 4.34 2.86 -12.11
C LEU A 67 5.15 4.12 -12.43
N LYS A 68 5.65 4.26 -13.67
CA LYS A 68 6.38 5.47 -14.09
C LYS A 68 5.50 6.73 -14.07
N LYS A 69 4.17 6.61 -14.24
CA LYS A 69 3.24 7.75 -14.12
C LYS A 69 3.18 8.34 -12.71
N SER A 70 3.51 7.56 -11.68
CA SER A 70 3.56 8.04 -10.30
C SER A 70 4.92 8.67 -9.93
N ASN A 71 5.83 8.80 -10.88
CA ASN A 71 7.19 9.28 -10.62
C ASN A 71 7.86 8.47 -9.48
N ILE A 72 7.76 7.14 -9.54
CA ILE A 72 8.14 6.18 -8.48
C ILE A 72 9.52 6.41 -7.84
N HIS A 73 10.48 7.00 -8.57
CA HIS A 73 11.81 7.33 -8.05
C HIS A 73 11.79 8.43 -6.97
N HIS A 74 10.75 9.26 -6.91
CA HIS A 74 10.57 10.33 -5.93
C HIS A 74 9.58 9.97 -4.81
N ILE A 75 9.08 8.72 -4.82
CA ILE A 75 8.19 8.21 -3.78
C ILE A 75 9.00 7.82 -2.55
N ASN A 76 8.50 8.21 -1.38
CA ASN A 76 9.14 7.92 -0.11
C ASN A 76 8.70 6.57 0.46
N ALA A 77 7.41 6.26 0.32
CA ALA A 77 6.85 5.00 0.78
C ALA A 77 5.73 4.51 -0.15
N VAL A 78 5.64 3.19 -0.32
CA VAL A 78 4.56 2.53 -1.04
C VAL A 78 3.75 1.64 -0.09
N PHE A 79 2.43 1.79 -0.12
CA PHE A 79 1.48 0.94 0.59
C PHE A 79 0.71 0.09 -0.41
N ILE A 80 0.81 -1.23 -0.31
CA ILE A 80 0.12 -2.16 -1.20
C ILE A 80 -0.98 -2.84 -0.40
N THR A 81 -2.23 -2.65 -0.83
CA THR A 81 -3.41 -3.28 -0.21
C THR A 81 -3.90 -4.44 -1.05
N ALA A 82 -4.42 -5.49 -0.41
CA ALA A 82 -4.87 -6.68 -1.12
C ALA A 82 -6.27 -6.45 -1.74
N ASP A 83 -6.41 -6.79 -3.03
CA ASP A 83 -7.71 -6.78 -3.71
C ASP A 83 -8.53 -8.00 -3.29
N ARG A 84 -9.53 -7.80 -2.42
CA ARG A 84 -10.35 -8.90 -1.88
C ARG A 84 -11.46 -9.39 -2.81
N ARG A 85 -11.51 -8.94 -4.07
CA ARG A 85 -12.47 -9.42 -5.07
C ARG A 85 -12.12 -10.82 -5.61
N SER A 86 -10.90 -11.31 -5.36
CA SER A 86 -10.44 -12.65 -5.72
C SER A 86 -10.09 -13.50 -4.50
N SER A 87 -9.73 -14.77 -4.73
CA SER A 87 -9.20 -15.64 -3.66
C SER A 87 -7.98 -15.02 -2.99
N GLU A 88 -7.78 -15.28 -1.69
CA GLU A 88 -6.63 -14.74 -0.93
C GLU A 88 -5.29 -15.04 -1.61
N ALA A 89 -5.11 -16.26 -2.12
CA ALA A 89 -3.90 -16.66 -2.84
C ALA A 89 -3.67 -15.82 -4.11
N THR A 90 -4.73 -15.55 -4.87
CA THR A 90 -4.67 -14.70 -6.06
C THR A 90 -4.35 -13.25 -5.66
N SER A 91 -5.02 -12.73 -4.64
CA SER A 91 -4.85 -11.37 -4.14
C SER A 91 -3.43 -11.13 -3.65
N ASP A 92 -2.89 -12.05 -2.85
CA ASP A 92 -1.51 -12.00 -2.35
C ASP A 92 -0.50 -12.07 -3.50
N SER A 93 -0.73 -12.96 -4.47
CA SER A 93 0.13 -13.06 -5.66
C SER A 93 0.17 -11.74 -6.43
N LYS A 94 -0.98 -11.09 -6.62
CA LYS A 94 -1.05 -9.78 -7.29
C LYS A 94 -0.31 -8.68 -6.51
N SER A 95 -0.47 -8.65 -5.19
CA SER A 95 0.25 -7.71 -4.32
C SER A 95 1.78 -7.93 -4.41
N ILE A 96 2.23 -9.19 -4.40
CA ILE A 96 3.65 -9.55 -4.48
C ILE A 96 4.24 -9.20 -5.85
N ILE A 97 3.53 -9.45 -6.96
CA ILE A 97 4.00 -9.07 -8.30
C ILE A 97 4.12 -7.54 -8.42
N SER A 98 3.15 -6.79 -7.87
CA SER A 98 3.23 -5.33 -7.82
C SER A 98 4.44 -4.86 -7.02
N LEU A 99 4.71 -5.49 -5.86
CA LEU A 99 5.89 -5.21 -5.05
C LEU A 99 7.20 -5.44 -5.82
N LEU A 100 7.30 -6.55 -6.56
CA LEU A 100 8.46 -6.84 -7.40
C LEU A 100 8.68 -5.74 -8.46
N ALA A 101 7.62 -5.32 -9.16
CA ALA A 101 7.69 -4.25 -10.16
C ALA A 101 8.06 -2.89 -9.52
N ILE A 102 7.59 -2.61 -8.31
CA ILE A 102 7.97 -1.41 -7.56
C ILE A 102 9.46 -1.46 -7.19
N LYS A 103 9.93 -2.58 -6.65
CA LYS A 103 11.32 -2.75 -6.20
C LYS A 103 12.30 -2.84 -7.37
N SER A 104 11.89 -3.29 -8.55
CA SER A 104 12.74 -3.25 -9.75
C SER A 104 13.00 -1.83 -10.22
N LEU A 105 12.03 -0.92 -10.09
CA LEU A 105 12.16 0.49 -10.49
C LEU A 105 12.77 1.36 -9.40
N ASN A 106 12.43 1.13 -8.14
CA ASN A 106 13.00 1.84 -7.01
C ASN A 106 13.33 0.86 -5.87
N PRO A 107 14.52 0.20 -5.92
CA PRO A 107 14.91 -0.80 -4.92
C PRO A 107 14.92 -0.28 -3.48
N SER A 108 15.18 1.04 -3.32
CA SER A 108 15.33 1.69 -2.02
C SER A 108 14.02 2.19 -1.40
N VAL A 109 12.90 2.18 -2.13
CA VAL A 109 11.63 2.70 -1.62
C VAL A 109 11.15 1.87 -0.43
N TYR A 110 10.70 2.53 0.63
CA TYR A 110 10.12 1.83 1.77
C TYR A 110 8.76 1.26 1.41
N THR A 111 8.51 -0.01 1.72
CA THR A 111 7.31 -0.71 1.28
C THR A 111 6.59 -1.41 2.43
N VAL A 112 5.28 -1.22 2.46
CA VAL A 112 4.36 -1.94 3.34
C VAL A 112 3.37 -2.68 2.46
N ILE A 113 3.26 -4.00 2.64
CA ILE A 113 2.36 -4.85 1.86
C ILE A 113 1.38 -5.58 2.79
N GLU A 114 0.10 -5.52 2.47
CA GLU A 114 -0.94 -6.36 3.07
C GLU A 114 -0.88 -7.76 2.46
N ILE A 115 -0.90 -8.78 3.31
CA ILE A 115 -0.98 -10.20 2.95
C ILE A 115 -2.12 -10.84 3.72
N LEU A 116 -2.90 -11.67 3.03
CA LEU A 116 -4.10 -12.34 3.55
C LEU A 116 -3.83 -13.79 3.97
N SER A 117 -2.83 -14.44 3.38
CA SER A 117 -2.48 -15.84 3.68
C SER A 117 -1.09 -15.97 4.34
N ASN A 118 -1.02 -16.76 5.41
CA ASN A 118 0.23 -16.99 6.15
C ASN A 118 1.36 -17.55 5.26
N THR A 119 1.00 -18.37 4.26
CA THR A 119 1.95 -19.01 3.34
C THR A 119 2.66 -18.00 2.42
N GLN A 120 2.08 -16.82 2.19
CA GLN A 120 2.65 -15.79 1.31
C GLN A 120 3.51 -14.75 2.03
N ILE A 121 3.53 -14.75 3.37
CA ILE A 121 4.32 -13.79 4.17
C ILE A 121 5.80 -13.85 3.80
N LEU A 122 6.36 -15.05 3.69
CA LEU A 122 7.79 -15.20 3.38
C LEU A 122 8.10 -14.80 1.92
N ASN A 123 7.16 -15.03 1.00
CA ASN A 123 7.32 -14.62 -0.40
C ASN A 123 7.28 -13.10 -0.54
N ALA A 124 6.40 -12.41 0.19
CA ALA A 124 6.39 -10.95 0.25
C ALA A 124 7.72 -10.38 0.77
N LYS A 125 8.29 -10.98 1.82
CA LYS A 125 9.62 -10.59 2.33
C LYS A 125 10.71 -10.83 1.29
N ARG A 126 10.72 -11.99 0.62
CA ARG A 126 11.68 -12.31 -0.45
C ARG A 126 11.56 -11.36 -1.65
N ALA A 127 10.36 -10.90 -1.96
CA ALA A 127 10.11 -9.88 -2.98
C ALA A 127 10.57 -8.47 -2.59
N GLY A 128 11.09 -8.28 -1.38
CA GLY A 128 11.70 -7.03 -0.92
C GLY A 128 10.84 -6.20 0.03
N ALA A 129 9.73 -6.73 0.55
CA ALA A 129 8.87 -5.98 1.48
C ALA A 129 9.65 -5.56 2.74
N ASP A 130 9.58 -4.27 3.09
CA ASP A 130 10.17 -3.77 4.35
C ASP A 130 9.27 -4.11 5.55
N LYS A 131 7.95 -4.08 5.35
CA LYS A 131 6.95 -4.55 6.31
C LYS A 131 5.85 -5.34 5.61
N VAL A 132 5.46 -6.43 6.26
CA VAL A 132 4.29 -7.22 5.90
C VAL A 132 3.23 -7.01 6.98
N ILE A 133 2.03 -6.62 6.57
CA ILE A 133 0.84 -6.61 7.43
C ILE A 133 0.08 -7.89 7.13
N TYR A 134 0.10 -8.83 8.07
CA TYR A 134 -0.74 -10.01 8.00
C TYR A 134 -2.12 -9.71 8.62
N THR A 135 -3.13 -9.53 7.78
CA THR A 135 -4.43 -8.99 8.20
C THR A 135 -5.10 -9.84 9.28
N SER A 136 -5.03 -11.17 9.16
CA SER A 136 -5.65 -12.08 10.13
C SER A 136 -5.02 -11.99 11.52
N GLU A 137 -3.70 -11.78 11.60
CA GLU A 137 -2.99 -11.58 12.88
C GLU A 137 -3.34 -10.24 13.52
N ILE A 138 -3.38 -9.16 12.75
CA ILE A 138 -3.79 -7.83 13.25
C ILE A 138 -5.22 -7.87 13.79
N PHE A 139 -6.13 -8.54 13.08
CA PHE A 139 -7.51 -8.72 13.52
C PHE A 139 -7.59 -9.47 14.85
N ALA A 140 -6.94 -10.64 14.96
CA ALA A 140 -6.93 -11.44 16.18
C ALA A 140 -6.37 -10.65 17.38
N ASN A 141 -5.25 -9.95 17.20
CA ASN A 141 -4.66 -9.10 18.22
C ASN A 141 -5.58 -7.93 18.63
N SER A 142 -6.27 -7.31 17.67
CA SER A 142 -7.24 -6.26 17.95
C SER A 142 -8.45 -6.78 18.75
N VAL A 143 -8.91 -8.00 18.50
CA VAL A 143 -10.03 -8.60 19.25
C VAL A 143 -9.59 -8.90 20.68
N ILE A 144 -8.45 -9.57 20.86
CA ILE A 144 -7.91 -9.92 22.18
C ILE A 144 -7.70 -8.65 23.04
N SER A 145 -7.18 -7.57 22.46
CA SER A 145 -6.94 -6.33 23.21
C SER A 145 -8.21 -5.64 23.72
N LYS A 146 -9.34 -5.82 23.02
CA LYS A 146 -10.65 -5.28 23.44
C LYS A 146 -11.31 -6.16 24.50
N ILE A 147 -11.22 -7.49 24.37
CA ILE A 147 -11.81 -8.43 25.34
C ILE A 147 -11.06 -8.38 26.67
N ARG A 148 -9.73 -8.21 26.67
CA ARG A 148 -8.93 -8.06 27.91
C ARG A 148 -9.29 -6.85 28.78
N ARG A 149 -10.11 -5.93 28.26
CA ARG A 149 -10.57 -4.73 28.98
C ARG A 149 -11.97 -4.89 29.59
N LEU A 150 -12.60 -6.05 29.40
CA LEU A 150 -13.83 -6.47 30.09
C LEU A 150 -13.45 -7.16 31.40
#